data_AF-A0A3M1T2Q3-F1
#
_entry.id   AF-A0A3M1T2Q3-F1
#
_cell.length_a   1.000
_cell.length_b   1.000
_cell.length_c   1.000
_cell.angle_alpha   90.00
_cell.angle_beta   90.00
_cell.angle_gamma   90.00
#
_symmetry.space_group_name_H-M   'P 1'
#
loop_
_entity.id
_entity.type
_entity.pdbx_description
1 polymer ?
#
loop_
_entity_poly.entity_id
_entity_poly.type
_entity_poly.pdbx_seq_one_letter_code
_entity_poly.pdbx_strand_id
1 'polypeptide(L)'
;SNGKKAALALQRSLTQVALNDFFRDAFGEPPLTIEEKRRLFYETYAATISPERWREMDREEILKLALPGDEPHLKDGLWNIWRGFFGE
;
A
#
# COMPACT_ATOMS: atom_id res chain seq x y z
N SER A 1 -16.38 0.97 11.07
CA SER A 1 -16.18 -0.32 10.39
C SER A 1 -14.71 -0.49 10.06
N ASN A 2 -14.23 -1.72 9.95
CA ASN A 2 -12.84 -2.00 9.56
C ASN A 2 -12.51 -1.45 8.16
N GLY A 3 -13.45 -1.52 7.22
CA GLY A 3 -13.30 -0.93 5.88
C GLY A 3 -13.00 0.55 5.84
N LYS A 4 -13.67 1.37 6.68
CA LYS A 4 -13.36 2.81 6.77
C LYS A 4 -11.93 3.06 7.25
N LYS A 5 -11.43 2.23 8.18
CA LYS A 5 -10.06 2.34 8.69
C LYS A 5 -9.04 1.94 7.61
N ALA A 6 -9.31 0.86 6.87
CA ALA A 6 -8.50 0.40 5.75
C ALA A 6 -8.44 1.42 4.60
N ALA A 7 -9.58 2.01 4.22
CA ALA A 7 -9.64 3.04 3.19
C ALA A 7 -8.84 4.29 3.57
N LEU A 8 -8.94 4.74 4.83
CA LEU A 8 -8.14 5.87 5.33
C LEU A 8 -6.64 5.54 5.38
N ALA A 9 -6.27 4.33 5.76
CA ALA A 9 -4.88 3.87 5.73
C ALA A 9 -4.32 3.83 4.31
N LEU A 10 -5.11 3.35 3.34
CA LEU A 10 -4.75 3.31 1.94
C LEU A 10 -4.50 4.73 1.41
N GLN A 11 -5.47 5.63 1.62
CA GLN A 11 -5.36 7.02 1.22
C GLN A 11 -4.10 7.68 1.81
N ARG A 12 -3.89 7.55 3.12
CA ARG A 12 -2.71 8.14 3.79
C ARG A 12 -1.40 7.61 3.24
N SER A 13 -1.33 6.31 2.97
CA SER A 13 -0.10 5.68 2.46
C SER A 13 0.23 6.15 1.04
N LEU A 14 -0.78 6.26 0.18
CA LEU A 14 -0.62 6.82 -1.18
C LEU A 14 -0.23 8.29 -1.13
N THR A 15 -0.90 9.09 -0.29
CA THR A 15 -0.58 10.51 -0.11
C THR A 15 0.84 10.69 0.41
N GLN A 16 1.29 9.87 1.37
CA GLN A 16 2.64 9.95 1.92
C GLN A 16 3.71 9.70 0.84
N VAL A 17 3.51 8.67 0.00
CA VAL A 17 4.43 8.38 -1.11
C VAL A 17 4.45 9.52 -2.13
N ALA A 18 3.27 10.02 -2.54
CA ALA A 18 3.16 11.10 -3.52
C ALA A 18 3.79 12.40 -3.02
N LEU A 19 3.56 12.78 -1.75
CA LEU A 19 4.16 13.97 -1.15
C LEU A 19 5.68 13.83 -1.05
N ASN A 20 6.19 12.65 -0.70
CA ASN A 20 7.63 12.42 -0.61
C ASN A 20 8.30 12.63 -1.97
N ASP A 21 7.79 12.00 -3.04
CA ASP A 21 8.32 12.21 -4.39
C ASP A 21 8.21 13.68 -4.84
N PHE A 22 7.07 14.33 -4.58
CA PHE A 22 6.87 15.74 -4.90
C PHE A 22 7.93 16.63 -4.24
N PHE A 23 8.18 16.45 -2.94
CA PHE A 23 9.19 17.25 -2.24
C PHE A 23 10.60 16.92 -2.69
N ARG A 24 10.93 15.65 -2.93
CA ARG A 24 12.24 15.26 -3.47
C ARG A 24 12.52 15.98 -4.78
N ASP A 25 11.57 15.93 -5.71
CA ASP A 25 11.66 16.64 -6.99
C ASP A 25 11.81 18.16 -6.79
N ALA A 26 11.00 18.76 -5.91
CA ALA A 26 11.06 20.19 -5.61
C ALA A 26 12.41 20.65 -5.03
N PHE A 27 13.15 19.75 -4.36
CA PHE A 27 14.48 20.01 -3.81
C PHE A 27 15.63 19.51 -4.69
N GLY A 28 15.33 19.03 -5.91
CA GLY A 28 16.35 18.52 -6.85
C GLY A 28 16.92 17.15 -6.47
N GLU A 29 16.25 16.42 -5.57
CA GLU A 29 16.55 15.03 -5.25
C GLU A 29 15.86 14.09 -6.24
N PRO A 30 16.47 12.95 -6.60
CA PRO A 30 15.80 11.94 -7.40
C PRO A 30 14.57 11.40 -6.65
N PRO A 31 13.45 11.10 -7.34
CA PRO A 31 12.30 10.45 -6.72
C PRO A 31 12.69 9.10 -6.13
N LEU A 32 11.86 8.58 -5.22
CA LEU A 32 12.10 7.27 -4.63
C LEU A 32 12.10 6.18 -5.71
N THR A 33 12.91 5.14 -5.50
CA THR A 33 12.81 3.90 -6.29
C THR A 33 11.49 3.18 -6.01
N ILE A 34 11.08 2.27 -6.90
CA ILE A 34 9.83 1.50 -6.72
C ILE A 34 9.86 0.70 -5.41
N GLU A 35 10.99 0.12 -5.05
CA GLU A 35 11.21 -0.63 -3.82
C GLU A 35 11.04 0.27 -2.58
N GLU A 36 11.59 1.49 -2.61
CA GLU A 36 11.43 2.46 -1.52
C GLU A 36 10.01 2.97 -1.39
N LYS A 37 9.32 3.23 -2.50
CA LYS A 37 7.89 3.60 -2.50
C LYS A 37 7.04 2.49 -1.91
N ARG A 38 7.31 1.23 -2.29
CA ARG A 38 6.62 0.06 -1.72
C ARG A 38 6.86 -0.05 -0.22
N ARG A 39 8.09 0.10 0.25
CA ARG A 39 8.43 0.07 1.69
C ARG A 39 7.68 1.17 2.44
N LEU A 40 7.79 2.42 1.98
CA LEU A 40 7.14 3.58 2.61
C LEU A 40 5.62 3.43 2.65
N PHE A 41 5.02 2.91 1.59
CA PHE A 41 3.59 2.58 1.56
C PHE A 41 3.22 1.59 2.66
N TYR A 42 3.90 0.44 2.75
CA TYR A 42 3.56 -0.61 3.72
C TYR A 42 3.74 -0.14 5.17
N GLU A 43 4.84 0.57 5.46
CA GLU A 43 5.09 1.13 6.79
C GLU A 43 4.00 2.11 7.20
N THR A 44 3.63 3.03 6.31
CA THR A 44 2.57 4.03 6.57
C THR A 44 1.20 3.36 6.75
N TYR A 45 0.93 2.33 5.95
CA TYR A 45 -0.31 1.58 5.98
C TYR A 45 -0.46 0.83 7.31
N ALA A 46 0.58 0.08 7.69
CA ALA A 46 0.63 -0.70 8.91
C ALA A 46 0.54 0.19 10.15
N ALA A 47 1.28 1.30 10.17
CA ALA A 47 1.23 2.28 11.24
C ALA A 47 -0.17 2.90 11.41
N THR A 48 -0.95 3.02 10.33
CA THR A 48 -2.30 3.56 10.39
C THR A 48 -3.33 2.53 10.87
N ILE A 49 -3.17 1.24 10.51
CA ILE A 49 -4.12 0.19 10.89
C ILE A 49 -3.82 -0.41 12.26
N SER A 50 -2.54 -0.54 12.61
CA SER A 50 -2.08 -1.20 13.84
C SER A 50 -0.94 -0.39 14.49
N PRO A 51 -1.19 0.86 14.94
CA PRO A 51 -0.16 1.77 15.45
C PRO A 51 0.66 1.20 16.63
N GLU A 52 0.10 0.25 17.38
CA GLU A 52 0.74 -0.38 18.53
C GLU A 52 1.61 -1.58 18.18
N ARG A 53 1.40 -2.23 17.02
CA ARG A 53 2.06 -3.51 16.66
C ARG A 53 2.75 -3.51 15.30
N TRP A 54 2.61 -2.46 14.49
CA TRP A 54 3.07 -2.47 13.11
C TRP A 54 4.57 -2.76 12.91
N ARG A 55 5.42 -2.48 13.90
CA ARG A 55 6.87 -2.77 13.84
C ARG A 55 7.20 -4.25 13.98
N GLU A 56 6.26 -5.03 14.51
CA GLU A 56 6.37 -6.48 14.68
C GLU A 56 5.74 -7.23 13.49
N MET A 57 5.03 -6.52 12.61
CA MET A 57 4.31 -7.11 11.48
C MET A 57 5.21 -7.26 10.26
N ASP A 58 5.18 -8.43 9.63
CA ASP A 58 5.85 -8.63 8.37
C ASP A 58 5.03 -8.07 7.18
N ARG A 59 5.66 -8.02 6.00
CA ARG A 59 5.03 -7.49 4.78
C ARG A 59 3.74 -8.23 4.41
N GLU A 60 3.70 -9.55 4.60
CA GLU A 60 2.53 -10.37 4.26
C GLU A 60 1.38 -10.12 5.24
N GLU A 61 1.68 -9.93 6.52
CA GLU A 61 0.69 -9.57 7.54
C GLU A 61 0.07 -8.19 7.29
N ILE A 62 0.86 -7.22 6.84
CA ILE A 62 0.37 -5.89 6.45
C ILE A 62 -0.54 -5.97 5.22
N LEU A 63 -0.18 -6.79 4.23
CA LEU A 63 -1.02 -7.05 3.05
C LEU A 63 -2.34 -7.74 3.42
N LYS A 64 -2.29 -8.68 4.37
CA LYS A 64 -3.47 -9.28 5.01
C LYS A 64 -4.22 -8.31 5.92
N LEU A 65 -3.82 -7.06 6.11
CA LEU A 65 -4.71 -6.06 6.72
C LEU A 65 -5.45 -5.24 5.67
N ALA A 66 -4.92 -5.18 4.44
CA ALA A 66 -5.52 -4.44 3.33
C ALA A 66 -6.60 -5.19 2.58
N LEU A 67 -6.59 -6.52 2.68
CA LEU A 67 -7.39 -7.40 1.82
C LEU A 67 -8.55 -8.14 2.51
N PRO A 68 -8.53 -8.49 3.81
CA PRO A 68 -9.60 -9.30 4.37
C PRO A 68 -10.62 -8.45 5.11
N GLY A 69 -11.82 -8.40 4.53
CA GLY A 69 -13.02 -8.02 5.27
C GLY A 69 -14.18 -7.54 4.41
N ASP A 70 -13.93 -6.90 3.27
CA ASP A 70 -14.98 -6.10 2.61
C ASP A 70 -15.53 -6.69 1.30
N GLU A 71 -14.91 -7.70 0.69
CA GLU A 71 -15.43 -8.26 -0.58
C GLU A 71 -15.45 -9.79 -0.59
N PRO A 72 -16.58 -10.41 -0.16
CA PRO A 72 -16.79 -11.86 -0.26
C PRO A 72 -16.67 -12.43 -1.68
N HIS A 73 -16.75 -11.57 -2.70
CA HIS A 73 -16.65 -11.88 -4.12
C HIS A 73 -15.23 -11.82 -4.69
N LEU A 74 -14.24 -11.34 -3.93
CA LEU A 74 -12.82 -11.32 -4.34
C LEU A 74 -12.05 -12.60 -3.97
N LYS A 75 -12.75 -13.70 -3.63
CA LYS A 75 -12.15 -14.97 -3.22
C LYS A 75 -11.16 -15.57 -4.23
N ASP A 76 -11.24 -15.19 -5.50
CA ASP A 76 -10.45 -15.79 -6.59
C ASP A 76 -9.39 -14.85 -7.18
N GLY A 77 -8.69 -14.07 -6.34
CA GLY A 77 -7.35 -13.57 -6.70
C GLY A 77 -7.24 -12.76 -7.99
N LEU A 78 -8.27 -11.99 -8.36
CA LEU A 78 -8.33 -11.17 -9.58
C LEU A 78 -7.38 -9.95 -9.59
N TRP A 79 -6.37 -9.92 -8.73
CA TRP A 79 -5.25 -8.97 -8.86
C TRP A 79 -4.14 -9.47 -9.81
N ASN A 80 -4.14 -10.77 -10.16
CA ASN A 80 -3.08 -11.38 -10.98
C ASN A 80 -3.44 -11.57 -12.48
N ILE A 81 -4.59 -11.07 -12.97
CA ILE A 81 -4.92 -11.13 -14.41
C ILE A 81 -4.31 -9.92 -15.16
N TRP A 82 -3.00 -9.76 -15.05
CA TRP A 82 -2.17 -8.96 -15.97
C TRP A 82 -1.05 -9.85 -16.55
N ARG A 83 -1.39 -11.09 -16.92
CA ARG A 83 -0.60 -11.92 -17.85
C ARG A 83 -1.49 -12.30 -19.02
N GLY A 84 -1.47 -11.51 -20.09
CA GLY A 84 -2.16 -11.89 -21.34
C GLY A 84 -2.50 -10.77 -22.33
N PHE A 85 -2.10 -9.51 -22.12
CA PHE A 85 -2.47 -8.40 -23.01
C PHE A 85 -1.27 -7.63 -23.61
N PHE A 86 -0.20 -8.35 -23.95
CA PHE A 86 0.75 -7.94 -25.00
C PHE A 86 1.18 -9.22 -25.73
N GLY A 87 0.45 -9.53 -26.78
CA GLY A 87 0.63 -10.69 -27.64
C GLY A 87 -0.23 -10.52 -28.88
N GLU A 88 0.15 -9.54 -29.70
CA GLU A 88 0.05 -9.65 -31.16
C GLU A 88 1.47 -9.81 -31.70
#